data_AF-A0A842MLE0-F1
#
_entry.id   AF-A0A842MLE0-F1
#
_cell.length_a   1.000
_cell.length_b   1.000
_cell.length_c   1.000
_cell.angle_alpha   90.00
_cell.angle_beta   90.00
_cell.angle_gamma   90.00
#
_symmetry.space_group_name_H-M   'P 1'
#
loop_
_entity.id
_entity.type
_entity.pdbx_description
1 polymer ?
#
loop_
_entity_poly.entity_id
_entity_poly.type
_entity_poly.pdbx_seq_one_letter_code
_entity_poly.pdbx_strand_id
1 'polypeptide(L)'
;MGRKTKLNDEIIKIVYDLAKQGLPDGKIADVIGITQECFCRWKKQGEEGKSALHRKFYTEYKKAVGEFIKNNLQLIQKAATDGSWQAAAWLLERRFWDEFGKKEQMKMEHSGKIDISVLKDYLKEK
;
A
#
# COMPACT_ATOMS: atom_id res chain seq x y z
N MET A 1 -3.72 39.93 16.25
CA MET A 1 -3.00 38.67 16.55
C MET A 1 -3.80 37.50 15.99
N GLY A 2 -3.19 36.61 15.20
CA GLY A 2 -3.88 35.49 14.56
C GLY A 2 -4.26 34.37 15.54
N ARG A 3 -5.35 33.65 15.26
CA ARG A 3 -5.82 32.51 16.07
C ARG A 3 -4.72 31.44 16.13
N LYS A 4 -4.33 31.03 17.35
CA LYS A 4 -3.35 29.96 17.56
C LYS A 4 -3.84 28.66 16.90
N THR A 5 -2.98 28.02 16.13
CA THR A 5 -3.24 26.69 15.55
C THR A 5 -3.25 25.64 16.65
N LYS A 6 -4.12 24.62 16.53
CA LYS A 6 -4.14 23.47 17.46
C LYS A 6 -2.87 22.60 17.36
N LEU A 7 -2.14 22.67 16.24
CA LEU A 7 -0.90 21.93 16.05
C LEU A 7 0.17 22.43 17.02
N ASN A 8 0.76 21.50 17.77
CA ASN A 8 1.88 21.70 18.69
C ASN A 8 2.65 20.38 18.84
N ASP A 9 3.74 20.38 19.61
CA ASP A 9 4.60 19.20 19.79
C ASP A 9 3.92 18.02 20.50
N GLU A 10 3.00 18.28 21.42
CA GLU A 10 2.22 17.23 22.11
C GLU A 10 1.29 16.50 21.14
N ILE A 11 0.58 17.24 20.30
CA ILE A 11 -0.28 16.69 19.24
C ILE A 11 0.56 15.90 18.23
N ILE A 12 1.75 16.39 17.86
CA ILE A 12 2.65 15.65 16.96
C ILE A 12 3.04 14.30 17.56
N LYS A 13 3.34 14.26 18.87
CA LYS A 13 3.66 13.01 19.57
C LYS A 13 2.48 12.03 19.58
N ILE A 14 1.27 12.52 19.90
CA ILE A 14 0.06 11.68 19.85
C ILE A 14 -0.17 11.13 18.44
N VAL A 15 -0.03 11.97 17.41
CA VAL A 15 -0.16 11.55 16.01
C VAL A 15 0.88 10.49 15.65
N TYR A 16 2.13 10.66 16.07
CA TYR A 16 3.19 9.68 15.85
C TYR A 16 2.83 8.33 16.48
N ASP A 17 2.41 8.32 17.76
CA ASP A 17 2.09 7.08 18.47
C ASP A 17 0.92 6.33 17.84
N LEU A 18 -0.11 7.05 17.37
CA LEU A 18 -1.28 6.46 16.72
C LEU A 18 -0.95 5.98 15.29
N ALA A 19 -0.20 6.76 14.51
CA ALA A 19 0.21 6.37 13.16
C ALA A 19 1.15 5.16 13.18
N LYS A 20 2.01 5.06 14.19
CA LYS A 20 2.90 3.91 14.42
C LYS A 20 2.12 2.62 14.72
N GLN A 21 0.92 2.73 15.28
CA GLN A 21 -0.01 1.62 15.48
C GLN A 21 -0.82 1.29 14.23
N GLY A 22 -0.71 2.09 13.16
CA GLY A 22 -1.44 1.90 11.91
C GLY A 22 -2.85 2.47 11.90
N LEU A 23 -3.17 3.38 12.83
CA LEU A 23 -4.50 3.99 12.87
C LEU A 23 -4.73 4.87 11.62
N PRO A 24 -5.90 4.81 10.95
CA PRO A 24 -6.17 5.66 9.79
C PRO A 24 -6.23 7.14 10.12
N ASP A 25 -5.85 7.99 9.18
CA ASP A 25 -5.80 9.46 9.33
C ASP A 25 -7.09 10.08 9.89
N GLY A 26 -8.25 9.64 9.41
CA GLY A 26 -9.54 10.13 9.91
C GLY A 26 -9.74 9.83 11.40
N LYS A 27 -9.30 8.67 11.86
CA LYS A 27 -9.37 8.28 13.27
C LYS A 27 -8.34 8.97 14.13
N ILE A 28 -7.15 9.24 13.59
CA ILE A 28 -6.17 10.10 14.26
C ILE A 28 -6.76 11.51 14.43
N ALA A 29 -7.42 12.05 13.39
CA ALA A 29 -8.07 13.35 13.43
C ALA A 29 -9.18 13.42 14.49
N ASP A 30 -10.04 12.38 14.56
CA ASP A 30 -11.07 12.24 15.58
C ASP A 30 -10.47 12.30 17.00
N VAL A 31 -9.38 11.56 17.25
CA VAL A 31 -8.72 11.50 18.58
C VAL A 31 -8.13 12.83 19.00
N ILE A 32 -7.50 13.57 18.09
CA ILE A 32 -6.91 14.89 18.39
C ILE A 32 -7.92 16.05 18.29
N GLY A 33 -9.21 15.74 18.04
CA GLY A 33 -10.30 16.72 18.02
C GLY A 33 -10.21 17.71 16.85
N ILE A 34 -9.84 17.23 15.66
CA ILE A 34 -9.88 18.00 14.42
C ILE A 34 -10.63 17.24 13.33
N THR A 35 -11.08 17.94 12.29
CA THR A 35 -11.70 17.27 11.14
C THR A 35 -10.64 16.59 10.26
N GLN A 36 -11.04 15.58 9.50
CA GLN A 36 -10.13 14.89 8.58
C GLN A 36 -9.55 15.86 7.53
N GLU A 37 -10.31 16.84 7.05
CA GLU A 37 -9.84 17.86 6.12
C GLU A 37 -8.72 18.72 6.73
N CYS A 38 -8.82 19.02 8.04
CA CYS A 38 -7.78 19.73 8.76
C CYS A 38 -6.49 18.91 8.82
N PHE A 39 -6.59 17.60 9.12
CA PHE A 39 -5.45 16.70 9.14
C PHE A 39 -4.78 16.58 7.75
N CYS A 40 -5.56 16.38 6.69
CA CYS A 40 -5.08 16.35 5.32
C CYS A 40 -4.39 17.66 4.92
N ARG A 41 -4.97 18.81 5.32
CA ARG A 41 -4.36 20.12 5.10
C ARG A 41 -3.01 20.23 5.81
N TRP A 42 -2.90 19.81 7.07
CA TRP A 42 -1.63 19.84 7.80
C TRP A 42 -0.56 19.00 7.13
N LYS A 43 -0.90 17.81 6.63
CA LYS A 43 0.04 16.98 5.85
C LYS A 43 0.53 17.70 4.60
N LYS A 44 -0.39 18.26 3.80
CA LYS A 44 -0.05 19.03 2.60
C LYS A 44 0.84 20.24 2.93
N GLN A 45 0.51 20.98 3.98
CA GLN A 45 1.32 22.14 4.42
C GLN A 45 2.71 21.73 4.91
N GLY A 46 2.85 20.55 5.51
CA GLY A 46 4.13 20.00 5.95
C GLY A 46 4.99 19.52 4.79
N GLU A 47 4.38 18.88 3.80
CA GLU A 47 5.02 18.47 2.55
C GLU A 47 5.51 19.69 1.74
N GLU A 48 4.67 20.72 1.61
CA GLU A 48 5.01 21.99 0.96
C GLU A 48 5.97 22.85 1.80
N GLY A 49 6.29 22.43 3.03
CA GLY A 49 7.26 23.11 3.86
C GLY A 49 6.83 24.47 4.42
N LYS A 50 5.53 24.75 4.54
CA LYS A 50 4.99 26.09 4.85
C LYS A 50 5.40 26.65 6.21
N SER A 51 5.65 25.79 7.19
CA SER A 51 6.26 26.22 8.46
C SER A 51 7.08 25.10 9.06
N ALA A 52 8.03 25.45 9.93
CA ALA A 52 8.85 24.47 10.64
C ALA A 52 7.99 23.45 11.42
N LEU A 53 6.89 23.90 12.02
CA LEU A 53 5.99 23.04 12.78
C LEU A 53 5.21 22.05 11.89
N HIS A 54 4.71 22.50 10.73
CA HIS A 54 4.06 21.58 9.78
C HIS A 54 5.05 20.59 9.16
N ARG A 55 6.30 21.03 8.89
CA ARG A 55 7.37 20.12 8.44
C ARG A 55 7.65 19.06 9.47
N LYS A 56 7.82 19.43 10.74
CA LYS A 56 8.03 18.50 11.86
C LYS A 56 6.89 17.49 11.95
N PHE A 57 5.63 17.98 11.93
CA PHE A 57 4.45 17.11 11.90
C PHE A 57 4.50 16.09 10.76
N TYR A 58 4.77 16.54 9.52
CA TYR A 58 4.78 15.65 8.36
C TYR A 58 5.92 14.62 8.44
N THR A 59 7.12 15.04 8.85
CA THR A 59 8.27 14.15 9.02
C THR A 59 8.01 13.08 10.08
N GLU A 60 7.51 13.46 11.26
CA GLU A 60 7.20 12.50 12.33
C GLU A 60 6.07 11.56 11.93
N TYR A 61 5.03 12.07 11.27
CA TYR A 61 3.95 11.23 10.72
C TYR A 61 4.49 10.20 9.70
N LYS A 62 5.31 10.63 8.73
CA LYS A 62 5.91 9.73 7.74
C LYS A 62 6.82 8.69 8.37
N LYS A 63 7.60 9.08 9.38
CA LYS A 63 8.44 8.19 10.16
C LYS A 63 7.59 7.14 10.90
N ALA A 64 6.51 7.55 11.55
CA ALA A 64 5.59 6.65 12.24
C ALA A 64 4.96 5.60 11.30
N VAL A 65 4.51 6.03 10.12
CA VAL A 65 3.98 5.10 9.09
C VAL A 65 5.07 4.13 8.61
N GLY A 66 6.31 4.60 8.43
CA GLY A 66 7.45 3.75 8.09
C GLY A 66 7.73 2.70 9.19
N GLU A 67 7.65 3.11 10.45
CA GLU A 67 7.80 2.20 11.59
C GLU A 67 6.66 1.18 11.68
N PHE A 68 5.41 1.59 11.44
CA PHE A 68 4.27 0.68 11.36
C PHE A 68 4.52 -0.43 10.32
N ILE A 69 4.93 -0.05 9.11
CA ILE A 69 5.23 -1.00 8.03
C ILE A 69 6.40 -1.91 8.43
N LYS A 70 7.49 -1.34 8.95
CA LYS A 70 8.66 -2.10 9.42
C LYS A 70 8.28 -3.14 10.47
N ASN A 71 7.51 -2.77 11.48
CA ASN A 71 7.12 -3.66 12.57
C ASN A 71 6.26 -4.83 12.06
N ASN A 72 5.31 -4.55 11.16
CA ASN A 72 4.50 -5.61 10.55
C ASN A 72 5.32 -6.52 9.64
N LEU A 73 6.27 -5.97 8.87
CA LEU A 73 7.20 -6.79 8.09
C LEU A 73 8.02 -7.72 8.98
N GLN A 74 8.51 -7.23 10.12
CA GLN A 74 9.22 -8.07 11.10
C GLN A 74 8.34 -9.19 11.66
N LEU A 75 7.06 -8.90 11.94
CA LEU A 75 6.10 -9.92 12.38
C LEU A 75 5.92 -11.02 11.32
N ILE A 76 5.78 -10.64 10.05
CA ILE A 76 5.60 -11.58 8.94
C ILE A 76 6.87 -12.40 8.72
N GLN A 77 8.05 -11.77 8.76
CA GLN A 77 9.33 -12.47 8.67
C GLN A 77 9.52 -13.46 9.83
N LYS A 78 9.13 -13.07 11.05
CA LYS A 78 9.16 -13.96 12.20
C LYS A 78 8.24 -15.17 11.99
N ALA A 79 7.00 -14.95 11.54
CA ALA A 79 6.07 -16.05 11.23
C ALA A 79 6.63 -17.00 10.15
N ALA A 80 7.36 -16.47 9.17
CA ALA A 80 8.03 -17.30 8.17
C ALA A 80 9.13 -18.16 8.78
N THR A 81 9.97 -17.60 9.66
CA THR A 81 11.02 -18.33 10.38
C THR A 81 10.44 -19.40 11.32
N ASP A 82 9.32 -19.10 11.99
CA ASP A 82 8.67 -19.98 12.95
C ASP A 82 7.89 -21.14 12.30
N GLY A 83 7.92 -21.25 10.96
CA GLY A 83 7.42 -22.41 10.21
C GLY A 83 6.26 -22.14 9.25
N SER A 84 5.74 -20.90 9.20
CA SER A 84 4.71 -20.52 8.23
C SER A 84 5.35 -20.06 6.92
N TRP A 85 5.89 -20.97 6.12
CA TRP A 85 6.57 -20.66 4.85
C TRP A 85 5.70 -19.81 3.90
N GLN A 86 4.36 -19.91 3.99
CA GLN A 86 3.43 -19.08 3.23
C GLN A 86 3.61 -17.57 3.51
N ALA A 87 4.09 -17.19 4.70
CA ALA A 87 4.39 -15.80 5.03
C ALA A 87 5.57 -15.26 4.22
N ALA A 88 6.61 -16.08 4.00
CA ALA A 88 7.71 -15.73 3.10
C ALA A 88 7.25 -15.69 1.63
N ALA A 89 6.46 -16.68 1.20
CA ALA A 89 5.90 -16.70 -0.15
C ALA A 89 5.05 -15.46 -0.43
N TRP A 90 4.16 -15.08 0.51
CA TRP A 90 3.32 -13.88 0.40
C TRP A 90 4.13 -12.59 0.26
N LEU A 91 5.27 -12.47 0.98
CA LEU A 91 6.15 -11.31 0.83
C LEU A 91 6.80 -11.27 -0.56
N LEU A 92 7.27 -12.41 -1.07
CA LEU A 92 7.90 -12.50 -2.39
C LEU A 92 6.88 -12.18 -3.50
N GLU A 93 5.69 -12.78 -3.46
CA GLU A 93 4.60 -12.54 -4.42
C GLU A 93 4.23 -11.05 -4.51
N ARG A 94 4.21 -10.33 -3.38
CA ARG A 94 3.82 -8.90 -3.35
C ARG A 94 4.94 -7.94 -3.72
N ARG A 95 6.20 -8.31 -3.46
CA ARG A 95 7.36 -7.43 -3.77
C ARG A 95 7.92 -7.67 -5.16
N PHE A 96 7.85 -8.91 -5.64
CA PHE A 96 8.44 -9.39 -6.87
C PHE A 96 7.37 -10.13 -7.67
N TRP A 97 6.25 -9.45 -7.96
CA TRP A 97 5.11 -10.03 -8.69
C TRP A 97 5.56 -10.67 -10.00
N ASP A 98 6.42 -10.00 -10.78
CA ASP A 98 6.83 -10.49 -12.11
C ASP A 98 7.53 -11.86 -12.05
N GLU A 99 8.26 -12.11 -10.95
CA GLU A 99 9.03 -13.33 -10.73
C GLU A 99 8.22 -14.42 -10.01
N PHE A 100 7.50 -14.05 -8.94
CA PHE A 100 6.86 -14.99 -8.02
C PHE A 100 5.32 -14.95 -8.06
N GLY A 101 4.73 -13.99 -8.76
CA GLY A 101 3.28 -13.86 -8.89
C GLY A 101 2.65 -15.05 -9.61
N LYS A 102 1.38 -15.32 -9.30
CA LYS A 102 0.62 -16.39 -9.93
C LYS A 102 0.48 -16.10 -11.43
N LYS A 103 1.11 -16.93 -12.26
CA LYS A 103 0.91 -16.94 -13.71
C LYS A 103 -0.30 -17.82 -14.01
N GLU A 104 -1.44 -17.20 -14.30
CA GLU A 104 -2.59 -17.93 -14.83
C GLU A 104 -2.21 -18.45 -16.23
N GLN A 105 -2.02 -19.77 -16.34
CA GLN A 105 -1.95 -20.40 -17.66
C GLN A 105 -3.36 -20.49 -18.20
N MET A 106 -3.72 -19.57 -19.10
CA MET A 106 -4.95 -19.66 -19.87
C MET A 106 -4.82 -20.83 -20.84
N LYS A 107 -5.32 -22.01 -20.46
CA LYS A 107 -5.48 -23.13 -21.38
C LYS A 107 -6.61 -22.78 -22.36
N MET A 108 -6.26 -22.28 -23.53
CA MET A 108 -7.21 -22.15 -24.64
C MET A 108 -7.39 -23.53 -25.28
N GLU A 109 -8.46 -24.23 -24.91
CA GLU A 109 -8.91 -25.42 -25.63
C GLU A 109 -9.73 -24.96 -26.85
N HIS A 110 -9.16 -25.07 -28.05
CA HIS A 110 -9.88 -24.82 -29.30
C HIS A 110 -10.72 -26.04 -29.66
N SER A 111 -12.05 -25.95 -29.50
CA SER A 111 -13.00 -27.01 -29.86
C SER A 111 -13.54 -26.93 -31.29
N GLY A 112 -12.95 -26.07 -32.13
CA GLY A 112 -13.32 -25.95 -33.54
C GLY A 112 -13.05 -27.25 -34.28
N LYS A 113 -14.09 -27.91 -34.80
CA LYS A 113 -13.92 -28.93 -35.84
C LYS A 113 -13.17 -28.26 -36.99
N ILE A 114 -11.96 -28.73 -37.26
CA ILE A 114 -11.21 -28.33 -38.45
C ILE A 114 -12.01 -28.84 -39.64
N ASP A 115 -12.67 -27.95 -40.36
CA ASP A 115 -13.40 -28.31 -41.56
C ASP A 115 -12.40 -28.49 -42.71
N ILE A 116 -12.00 -29.75 -42.93
CA ILE A 116 -11.02 -30.16 -43.95
C ILE A 116 -11.60 -30.00 -45.38
N SER A 117 -12.88 -29.64 -45.54
CA SER A 117 -13.50 -29.40 -46.86
C SER A 117 -12.75 -28.34 -47.67
N VAL A 118 -12.28 -27.27 -47.01
CA VAL A 118 -11.53 -26.17 -47.65
C VAL A 118 -10.19 -26.65 -48.22
N LEU A 119 -9.56 -27.67 -47.61
CA LEU A 119 -8.31 -28.26 -48.11
C LEU A 119 -8.53 -29.18 -49.31
N LYS A 120 -9.73 -29.76 -49.46
CA LYS A 120 -10.05 -30.64 -50.59
C LYS A 120 -10.27 -29.86 -51.89
N ASP A 121 -10.80 -28.64 -51.80
CA ASP A 121 -10.97 -27.78 -52.97
C ASP A 121 -9.62 -27.32 -53.52
N TYR A 122 -8.66 -27.02 -52.64
CA TYR A 122 -7.29 -26.62 -53.02
C TYR A 122 -6.47 -27.75 -53.68
N LEU A 123 -6.79 -29.01 -53.41
CA LEU A 123 -6.11 -30.18 -53.98
C LEU A 123 -6.72 -30.66 -55.30
N LYS A 124 -7.92 -30.17 -55.67
CA LYS A 124 -8.59 -30.50 -56.93
C LYS A 124 -8.22 -29.56 -58.08
N GLU A 125 -7.60 -28.42 -57.80
CA GLU A 125 -7.15 -27.45 -58.81
C GLU A 125 -5.69 -27.65 -59.28
N LYS A 126 -5.08 -28.81 -58.98
CA LYS A 126 -3.80 -29.26 -59.54
C LYS A 126 -3.98 -30.56 -60.32
#